data_AF-A0A3S7UYJ2-F1
#
_entry.id   AF-A0A3S7UYJ2-F1
#
_cell.length_a   1.000
_cell.length_b   1.000
_cell.length_c   1.000
_cell.angle_alpha   90.00
_cell.angle_beta   90.00
_cell.angle_gamma   90.00
#
_symmetry.space_group_name_H-M   'P 1'
#
loop_
_entity.id
_entity.type
_entity.pdbx_description
1 polymer ?
#
loop_
_entity_poly.entity_id
_entity_poly.type
_entity_poly.pdbx_seq_one_letter_code
_entity_poly.pdbx_strand_id
1 'polypeptide(L)'
;MAAYRIDAGTDIACVGIWDAELPPAKHSIEGEALNASAARGELLPIYTHADGSYPLRILVEEPFVPPEEQRFVTLEREFGLDLRSGTALVGGCEDFRNPRPRITTDRDRIRVEPSWYRARVHLNVTDGDLLEALAHTEAEKALTSEEHARYRQLGKHYNRGCALQLIAVALGIGSVLIRGVAGLVGGAMAVLLMAAAFWSRRLGRTGYDALHRRYQRALEAAHPPTIVLELHRAEGPLPGGSVALEDTPEA
;
A
#
# COMPACT_ATOMS: atom_id res chain seq x y z
N MET A 1 10.91 -0.09 23.17
CA MET A 1 10.66 -1.08 22.11
C MET A 1 9.33 -0.72 21.48
N ALA A 2 9.31 -0.48 20.17
CA ALA A 2 8.13 -0.01 19.47
C ALA A 2 8.14 -0.51 18.02
N ALA A 3 6.97 -0.88 17.50
CA ALA A 3 6.78 -1.26 16.11
C ALA A 3 5.76 -0.33 15.46
N TYR A 4 6.09 0.15 14.26
CA TYR A 4 5.26 1.05 13.47
C TYR A 4 4.98 0.45 12.10
N ARG A 5 3.79 0.72 11.57
CA ARG A 5 3.41 0.39 10.20
C ARG A 5 3.01 1.66 9.48
N ILE A 6 3.64 1.92 8.33
CA ILE A 6 3.42 3.13 7.53
C ILE A 6 3.30 2.73 6.07
N ASP A 7 2.27 3.23 5.39
CA ASP A 7 2.13 3.08 3.95
C ASP A 7 2.71 4.32 3.28
N ALA A 8 3.98 4.23 2.87
CA ALA A 8 4.73 5.33 2.30
C ALA A 8 4.39 5.52 0.81
N GLY A 9 3.73 6.62 0.47
CA GLY A 9 3.48 7.00 -0.91
C GLY A 9 4.67 7.71 -1.55
N THR A 10 4.91 7.46 -2.84
CA THR A 10 5.88 8.20 -3.67
C THR A 10 5.41 8.35 -5.12
N ASP A 11 5.74 9.49 -5.73
CA ASP A 11 5.58 9.82 -7.14
C ASP A 11 6.91 9.68 -7.93
N ILE A 12 8.03 9.36 -7.27
CA ILE A 12 9.37 9.30 -7.89
C ILE A 12 10.11 7.97 -7.66
N ALA A 13 9.37 6.90 -7.37
CA ALA A 13 9.92 5.58 -7.09
C ALA A 13 11.03 5.57 -6.01
N CYS A 14 10.84 6.38 -4.96
CA CYS A 14 11.74 6.43 -3.82
C CYS A 14 10.95 6.74 -2.56
N VAL A 15 11.02 5.85 -1.59
CA VAL A 15 10.55 6.11 -0.22
C VAL A 15 11.75 6.18 0.71
N GLY A 16 11.60 6.79 1.87
CA GLY A 16 12.68 6.88 2.83
C GLY A 16 12.21 7.20 4.23
N ILE A 17 13.17 7.19 5.14
CA ILE A 17 13.02 7.63 6.53
C ILE A 17 14.08 8.68 6.83
N TRP A 18 13.67 9.75 7.52
CA TRP A 18 14.56 10.85 7.92
C TRP A 18 14.06 11.51 9.21
N ASP A 19 14.88 12.39 9.77
CA ASP A 19 14.49 13.20 10.93
C ASP A 19 13.51 14.31 10.51
N ALA A 20 12.33 14.32 11.15
CA ALA A 20 11.21 15.15 10.75
C ALA A 20 11.41 16.66 11.05
N GLU A 21 12.40 17.02 11.86
CA GLU A 21 12.70 18.40 12.24
C GLU A 21 13.92 18.97 11.49
N LEU A 22 14.44 18.26 10.49
CA LEU A 22 15.45 18.81 9.60
C LEU A 22 14.95 20.09 8.93
N PRO A 23 15.79 21.14 8.87
CA PRO A 23 15.37 22.42 8.30
C PRO A 23 15.04 22.26 6.81
N PRO A 24 13.93 22.83 6.32
CA PRO A 24 13.55 22.72 4.92
C PRO A 24 14.64 23.30 4.01
N ALA A 25 14.81 22.69 2.85
CA ALA A 25 15.69 23.19 1.81
C ALA A 25 15.00 24.31 1.02
N LYS A 26 15.80 25.14 0.31
CA LYS A 26 15.26 26.20 -0.56
C LYS A 26 14.54 25.64 -1.79
N HIS A 27 14.98 24.47 -2.25
CA HIS A 27 14.48 23.76 -3.42
C HIS A 27 14.36 22.27 -3.07
N SER A 28 13.62 21.48 -3.89
CA SER A 28 13.59 20.03 -3.73
C SER A 28 15.00 19.44 -3.82
N ILE A 29 15.26 18.42 -3.00
CA ILE A 29 16.53 17.70 -2.99
C ILE A 29 16.33 16.40 -3.76
N GLU A 30 17.00 16.26 -4.90
CA GLU A 30 16.86 15.12 -5.80
C GLU A 30 18.25 14.66 -6.29
N GLY A 31 18.32 13.46 -6.86
CA GLY A 31 19.52 12.93 -7.51
C GLY A 31 20.77 12.92 -6.61
N GLU A 32 21.87 13.49 -7.10
CA GLU A 32 23.15 13.52 -6.37
C GLU A 32 23.06 14.22 -5.01
N ALA A 33 22.22 15.26 -4.89
CA ALA A 33 22.05 15.98 -3.62
C ALA A 33 21.32 15.12 -2.58
N LEU A 34 20.38 14.28 -3.03
CA LEU A 34 19.70 13.30 -2.19
C LEU A 34 20.70 12.25 -1.71
N ASN A 35 21.50 11.68 -2.62
CA ASN A 35 22.54 10.70 -2.30
C ASN A 35 23.63 11.26 -1.37
N ALA A 36 23.99 12.53 -1.53
CA ALA A 36 24.93 13.19 -0.62
C ALA A 36 24.35 13.31 0.80
N SER A 37 23.05 13.60 0.92
CA SER A 37 22.37 13.67 2.22
C SER A 37 22.21 12.28 2.85
N ALA A 38 21.93 11.28 2.02
CA ALA A 38 21.89 9.89 2.41
C ALA A 38 23.25 9.38 2.94
N ALA A 39 24.35 9.73 2.27
CA ALA A 39 25.71 9.39 2.72
C ALA A 39 26.07 9.98 4.09
N ARG A 40 25.47 11.14 4.45
CA ARG A 40 25.60 11.78 5.76
C ARG A 40 24.65 11.20 6.83
N GLY A 41 23.78 10.26 6.46
CA GLY A 41 22.78 9.68 7.38
C GLY A 41 21.62 10.62 7.70
N GLU A 42 21.39 11.70 6.95
CA GLU A 42 20.25 12.60 7.14
C GLU A 42 18.91 11.96 6.70
N LEU A 43 19.01 10.94 5.86
CA LEU A 43 17.93 10.23 5.20
C LEU A 43 18.45 8.82 4.86
N LEU A 44 17.59 7.82 4.95
CA LEU A 44 17.80 6.53 4.30
C LEU A 44 16.80 6.39 3.15
N PRO A 45 17.21 6.63 1.89
CA PRO A 45 16.36 6.44 0.73
C PRO A 45 16.38 4.97 0.28
N ILE A 46 15.22 4.51 -0.16
CA ILE A 46 14.92 3.18 -0.65
C ILE A 46 14.26 3.35 -2.02
N TYR A 47 14.98 3.01 -3.08
CA TYR A 47 14.51 3.14 -4.45
C TYR A 47 13.57 1.98 -4.80
N THR A 48 12.30 2.30 -5.06
CA THR A 48 11.18 1.38 -5.09
C THR A 48 10.72 0.95 -6.47
N HIS A 49 11.52 1.11 -7.53
CA HIS A 49 11.26 0.79 -8.95
C HIS A 49 10.06 1.48 -9.64
N ALA A 50 8.96 1.73 -8.93
CA ALA A 50 7.76 2.38 -9.43
C ALA A 50 7.20 3.41 -8.44
N ASP A 51 6.35 4.29 -8.94
CA ASP A 51 5.48 5.13 -8.12
C ASP A 51 4.39 4.27 -7.45
N GLY A 52 3.87 4.77 -6.32
CA GLY A 52 2.82 4.08 -5.59
C GLY A 52 3.01 4.13 -4.08
N SER A 53 2.34 3.20 -3.40
CA SER A 53 2.34 3.08 -1.93
C SER A 53 3.06 1.82 -1.51
N TYR A 54 4.05 1.98 -0.64
CA TYR A 54 4.88 0.89 -0.14
C TYR A 54 4.59 0.69 1.35
N PRO A 55 4.07 -0.48 1.78
CA PRO A 55 3.88 -0.77 3.19
C PRO A 55 5.24 -1.05 3.85
N LEU A 56 5.64 -0.17 4.77
CA LEU A 56 6.84 -0.30 5.60
C LEU A 56 6.45 -0.73 7.01
N ARG A 57 7.29 -1.60 7.60
CA ARG A 57 7.28 -1.88 9.04
C ARG A 57 8.59 -1.39 9.63
N ILE A 58 8.53 -0.63 10.72
CA ILE A 58 9.70 -0.09 11.39
C ILE A 58 9.73 -0.64 12.82
N LEU A 59 10.82 -1.30 13.17
CA LEU A 59 11.06 -1.91 14.46
C LEU A 59 12.15 -1.12 15.18
N VAL A 60 11.85 -0.57 16.36
CA VAL A 60 12.79 0.25 17.12
C VAL A 60 13.23 -0.51 18.37
N GLU A 61 14.52 -0.84 18.41
CA GLU A 61 15.15 -1.67 19.44
C GLU A 61 14.49 -3.05 19.58
N GLU A 62 13.98 -3.59 18.49
CA GLU A 62 13.30 -4.89 18.43
C GLU A 62 13.84 -5.66 17.22
N PRO A 63 14.26 -6.92 17.40
CA PRO A 63 14.72 -7.75 16.28
C PRO A 63 13.53 -8.15 15.40
N PHE A 64 13.76 -8.21 14.10
CA PHE A 64 12.83 -8.76 13.13
C PHE A 64 12.90 -10.28 13.16
N VAL A 65 11.71 -10.88 13.30
CA VAL A 65 11.51 -12.31 13.10
C VAL A 65 10.52 -12.44 11.94
N PRO A 66 10.95 -12.95 10.77
CA PRO A 66 10.06 -13.09 9.63
C PRO A 66 8.98 -14.15 9.93
N PRO A 67 7.72 -13.94 9.49
CA PRO A 67 6.70 -14.98 9.52
C PRO A 67 7.14 -16.22 8.72
N GLU A 68 6.77 -17.43 9.16
CA GLU A 68 7.20 -18.69 8.54
C GLU A 68 6.76 -18.81 7.07
N GLU A 69 5.62 -18.22 6.72
CA GLU A 69 5.03 -18.27 5.39
C GLU A 69 5.62 -17.23 4.42
N GLN A 70 6.51 -16.35 4.90
CA GLN A 70 7.09 -15.25 4.12
C GLN A 70 8.61 -15.36 4.02
N ARG A 71 9.14 -15.00 2.86
CA ARG A 71 10.58 -14.96 2.59
C ARG A 71 11.07 -13.53 2.62
N PHE A 72 12.07 -13.28 3.46
CA PHE A 72 12.74 -11.99 3.55
C PHE A 72 14.23 -12.12 3.24
N VAL A 73 14.76 -11.20 2.44
CA VAL A 73 16.20 -11.02 2.25
C VAL A 73 16.65 -9.89 3.16
N THR A 74 17.63 -10.17 4.01
CA THR A 74 18.27 -9.14 4.85
C THR A 74 19.47 -8.60 4.11
N LEU A 75 19.52 -7.28 3.91
CA LEU A 75 20.70 -6.66 3.32
C LEU A 75 21.87 -6.74 4.31
N GLU A 76 23.02 -7.23 3.85
CA GLU A 76 24.21 -7.41 4.70
C GLU A 76 24.77 -6.09 5.23
N ARG A 77 24.54 -5.01 4.49
CA ARG A 77 24.99 -3.67 4.86
C ARG A 77 24.01 -3.02 5.83
N GLU A 78 24.55 -2.46 6.91
CA GLU A 78 23.83 -1.57 7.82
C GLU A 78 24.05 -0.10 7.43
N PHE A 79 23.06 0.74 7.70
CA PHE A 79 23.07 2.15 7.32
C PHE A 79 22.93 3.04 8.55
N GLY A 80 23.77 4.07 8.65
CA GLY A 80 23.65 5.11 9.66
C GLY A 80 22.50 6.07 9.36
N LEU A 81 21.66 6.34 10.35
CA LEU A 81 20.54 7.29 10.27
C LEU A 81 20.53 8.17 11.52
N ASP A 82 20.57 9.49 11.33
CA ASP A 82 20.55 10.49 12.41
C ASP A 82 19.12 10.96 12.70
N LEU A 83 18.54 10.54 13.83
CA LEU A 83 17.18 10.87 14.27
C LEU A 83 17.22 11.65 15.60
N ARG A 84 17.92 12.79 15.58
CA ARG A 84 18.24 13.63 16.74
C ARG A 84 17.08 14.40 17.36
N SER A 85 16.01 14.67 16.64
CA SER A 85 14.81 15.31 17.21
C SER A 85 13.95 14.36 18.03
N GLY A 86 14.15 13.04 17.86
CA GLY A 86 13.27 12.03 18.41
C GLY A 86 11.96 11.88 17.62
N THR A 87 11.83 12.52 16.45
CA THR A 87 10.71 12.31 15.53
C THR A 87 11.25 11.93 14.16
N ALA A 88 10.98 10.69 13.72
CA ALA A 88 11.26 10.29 12.36
C ALA A 88 10.03 10.52 11.48
N LEU A 89 10.24 10.87 10.22
CA LEU A 89 9.22 10.95 9.18
C LEU A 89 9.55 9.91 8.11
N VAL A 90 8.51 9.25 7.62
CA VAL A 90 8.61 8.20 6.60
C VAL A 90 7.71 8.57 5.44
N GLY A 91 8.18 8.40 4.21
CA GLY A 91 7.37 8.74 3.04
C GLY A 91 8.18 8.82 1.76
N GLY A 92 7.60 9.40 0.73
CA GLY A 92 8.29 9.65 -0.54
C GLY A 92 9.50 10.57 -0.38
N CYS A 93 10.61 10.22 -1.02
CA CYS A 93 11.86 11.00 -0.99
C CYS A 93 11.68 12.41 -1.58
N GLU A 94 10.66 12.64 -2.41
CA GLU A 94 10.29 13.95 -2.96
C GLU A 94 9.84 14.97 -1.89
N ASP A 95 9.41 14.47 -0.73
CA ASP A 95 9.01 15.29 0.41
C ASP A 95 10.19 15.56 1.36
N PHE A 96 11.34 14.91 1.17
CA PHE A 96 12.52 15.10 2.01
C PHE A 96 12.98 16.56 2.00
N ARG A 97 12.80 17.24 3.15
CA ARG A 97 13.09 18.66 3.36
C ARG A 97 12.45 19.59 2.32
N ASN A 98 11.41 19.12 1.63
CA ASN A 98 10.68 19.93 0.67
C ASN A 98 9.93 21.04 1.43
N PRO A 99 10.03 22.32 1.01
CA PRO A 99 9.31 23.40 1.68
C PRO A 99 7.77 23.29 1.55
N ARG A 100 7.27 22.43 0.64
CA ARG A 100 5.85 22.19 0.41
C ARG A 100 5.61 20.69 0.20
N PRO A 101 5.71 19.87 1.27
CA PRO A 101 5.46 18.44 1.15
C PRO A 101 4.02 18.19 0.69
N ARG A 102 3.82 17.17 -0.14
CA ARG A 102 2.51 16.90 -0.77
C ARG A 102 1.89 15.59 -0.35
N ILE A 103 2.69 14.63 0.10
CA ILE A 103 2.26 13.24 0.30
C ILE A 103 2.34 12.87 1.78
N THR A 104 3.44 13.22 2.43
CA THR A 104 3.67 13.00 3.86
C THR A 104 2.72 13.83 4.72
N THR A 105 2.23 13.20 5.78
CA THR A 105 1.27 13.76 6.74
C THR A 105 1.68 13.42 8.17
N ASP A 106 0.93 13.90 9.17
CA ASP A 106 1.23 13.62 10.58
C ASP A 106 1.14 12.15 10.96
N ARG A 107 0.40 11.32 10.20
CA ARG A 107 0.31 9.87 10.44
C ARG A 107 1.61 9.13 10.09
N ASP A 108 2.45 9.76 9.28
CA ASP A 108 3.70 9.17 8.80
C ASP A 108 4.89 9.53 9.72
N ARG A 109 4.62 10.26 10.80
CA ARG A 109 5.57 10.59 11.87
C ARG A 109 5.59 9.49 12.92
N ILE A 110 6.78 9.05 13.30
CA ILE A 110 7.01 8.12 14.41
C ILE A 110 7.86 8.76 15.48
N ARG A 111 7.58 8.44 16.75
CA ARG A 111 8.40 8.88 17.88
C ARG A 111 9.48 7.85 18.18
N VAL A 112 10.70 8.33 18.28
CA VAL A 112 11.88 7.53 18.62
C VAL A 112 12.69 8.27 19.66
N GLU A 113 13.63 7.58 20.29
CA GLU A 113 14.55 8.24 21.21
C GLU A 113 15.60 9.02 20.40
N PRO A 114 15.90 10.29 20.72
CA PRO A 114 16.94 11.07 20.06
C PRO A 114 18.28 10.33 19.98
N SER A 115 18.73 9.94 18.78
CA SER A 115 19.98 9.21 18.62
C SER A 115 20.43 9.06 17.17
N TRP A 116 21.63 8.51 17.01
CA TRP A 116 22.02 7.82 15.79
C TRP A 116 21.49 6.38 15.84
N TYR A 117 21.04 5.90 14.69
CA TYR A 117 20.52 4.56 14.52
C TYR A 117 21.35 3.80 13.48
N ARG A 118 21.63 2.53 13.75
CA ARG A 118 21.95 1.53 12.73
C ARG A 118 20.64 0.98 12.20
N ALA A 119 20.38 1.22 10.94
CA ALA A 119 19.26 0.68 10.20
C ALA A 119 19.70 -0.58 9.48
N ARG A 120 19.05 -1.70 9.79
CA ARG A 120 19.10 -2.92 8.99
C ARG A 120 17.80 -3.05 8.20
N VAL A 121 17.92 -3.49 6.96
CA VAL A 121 16.82 -3.50 5.99
C VAL A 121 16.52 -4.92 5.58
N HIS A 122 15.25 -5.30 5.64
CA HIS A 122 14.76 -6.59 5.20
C HIS A 122 13.72 -6.37 4.11
N LEU A 123 13.92 -7.02 2.97
CA LEU A 123 13.05 -6.91 1.80
C LEU A 123 12.21 -8.17 1.69
N ASN A 124 10.90 -8.00 1.53
CA ASN A 124 9.99 -9.11 1.29
C ASN A 124 10.12 -9.58 -0.16
N VAL A 125 10.64 -10.79 -0.35
CA VAL A 125 10.81 -11.44 -1.66
C VAL A 125 9.83 -12.58 -1.86
N THR A 126 8.77 -12.61 -1.04
CA THR A 126 7.69 -13.57 -1.22
C THR A 126 6.96 -13.27 -2.52
N ASP A 127 6.53 -14.32 -3.22
CA ASP A 127 5.76 -14.20 -4.45
C ASP A 127 4.51 -13.33 -4.24
N GLY A 128 4.25 -12.42 -5.17
CA GLY A 128 3.17 -11.43 -5.04
C GLY A 128 1.78 -12.08 -4.94
N ASP A 129 1.52 -13.13 -5.71
CA ASP A 129 0.25 -13.84 -5.68
C ASP A 129 0.07 -14.57 -4.35
N LEU A 130 1.16 -15.14 -3.80
CA LEU A 130 1.14 -15.72 -2.46
C LEU A 130 0.87 -14.66 -1.38
N LEU A 131 1.49 -13.48 -1.47
CA LEU A 131 1.24 -12.39 -0.52
C LEU A 131 -0.23 -11.92 -0.57
N GLU A 132 -0.81 -11.80 -1.76
CA GLU A 132 -2.22 -11.46 -1.94
C GLU A 132 -3.13 -12.56 -1.35
N ALA A 133 -2.82 -13.83 -1.58
CA ALA A 133 -3.57 -14.96 -1.02
C ALA A 133 -3.51 -15.00 0.52
N LEU A 134 -2.33 -14.74 1.11
CA LEU A 134 -2.17 -14.65 2.57
C LEU A 134 -2.97 -13.47 3.15
N ALA A 135 -2.90 -12.30 2.52
CA ALA A 135 -3.64 -11.12 2.94
C ALA A 135 -5.16 -11.37 2.91
N HIS A 136 -5.65 -12.02 1.85
CA HIS A 136 -7.05 -12.44 1.77
C HIS A 136 -7.44 -13.45 2.84
N THR A 137 -6.60 -14.47 3.07
CA THR A 137 -6.85 -15.48 4.11
C THR A 137 -6.97 -14.84 5.50
N GLU A 138 -6.14 -13.85 5.80
CA GLU A 138 -6.20 -13.10 7.06
C GLU A 138 -7.42 -12.16 7.10
N ALA A 139 -7.72 -11.46 6.00
CA ALA A 139 -8.89 -10.57 5.91
C ALA A 139 -10.22 -11.31 6.10
N GLU A 140 -10.29 -12.57 5.64
CA GLU A 140 -11.46 -13.43 5.87
C GLU A 140 -11.75 -13.67 7.36
N LYS A 141 -10.72 -13.66 8.22
CA LYS A 141 -10.89 -13.82 9.68
C LYS A 141 -11.58 -12.62 10.34
N ALA A 142 -11.62 -11.46 9.68
CA ALA A 142 -12.35 -10.28 10.16
C ALA A 142 -13.88 -10.42 10.04
N LEU A 143 -14.35 -11.44 9.33
CA LEU A 143 -15.75 -11.82 9.19
C LEU A 143 -15.98 -13.15 9.90
N THR A 144 -17.12 -13.30 10.57
CA THR A 144 -17.56 -14.63 11.03
C THR A 144 -17.84 -15.53 9.81
N SER A 145 -17.83 -16.86 10.01
CA SER A 145 -18.12 -17.81 8.92
C SER A 145 -19.46 -17.55 8.24
N GLU A 146 -20.49 -17.17 9.01
CA GLU A 146 -21.81 -16.79 8.51
C GLU A 146 -21.77 -15.48 7.72
N GLU A 147 -21.09 -14.45 8.24
CA GLU A 147 -20.89 -13.18 7.54
C GLU A 147 -20.12 -13.36 6.23
N HIS A 148 -19.12 -14.22 6.22
CA HIS A 148 -18.32 -14.51 5.03
C HIS A 148 -19.16 -15.25 3.97
N ALA A 149 -19.94 -16.24 4.38
CA ALA A 149 -20.87 -16.93 3.47
C ALA A 149 -21.89 -15.93 2.86
N ARG A 150 -22.46 -15.06 3.71
CA ARG A 150 -23.37 -13.98 3.28
C ARG A 150 -22.69 -12.98 2.36
N TYR A 151 -21.46 -12.57 2.66
CA TYR A 151 -20.67 -11.66 1.83
C TYR A 151 -20.44 -12.23 0.43
N ARG A 152 -20.01 -13.50 0.32
CA ARG A 152 -19.85 -14.19 -0.98
C ARG A 152 -21.17 -14.32 -1.74
N GLN A 153 -22.26 -14.61 -1.06
CA GLN A 153 -23.58 -14.69 -1.69
C GLN A 153 -24.04 -13.33 -2.22
N LEU A 154 -23.97 -12.27 -1.40
CA LEU A 154 -24.34 -10.91 -1.79
C LEU A 154 -23.44 -10.38 -2.93
N GLY A 155 -22.14 -10.69 -2.89
CA GLY A 155 -21.20 -10.36 -3.98
C GLY A 155 -21.59 -11.00 -5.32
N LYS A 156 -22.03 -12.27 -5.32
CA LYS A 156 -22.56 -12.91 -6.53
C LYS A 156 -23.80 -12.19 -7.07
N HIS A 157 -24.72 -11.78 -6.21
CA HIS A 157 -25.91 -11.01 -6.62
C HIS A 157 -25.55 -9.62 -7.18
N TYR A 158 -24.56 -8.97 -6.58
CA TYR A 158 -24.06 -7.68 -7.06
C TYR A 158 -23.42 -7.81 -8.44
N ASN A 159 -22.51 -8.78 -8.63
CA ASN A 159 -21.83 -9.03 -9.90
C ASN A 159 -22.78 -9.46 -11.02
N ARG A 160 -23.79 -10.28 -10.70
CA ARG A 160 -24.88 -10.60 -11.66
C ARG A 160 -25.63 -9.34 -12.10
N GLY A 161 -25.93 -8.43 -11.17
CA GLY A 161 -26.54 -7.14 -11.50
C GLY A 161 -25.66 -6.30 -12.43
N CYS A 162 -24.33 -6.27 -12.22
CA CYS A 162 -23.39 -5.62 -13.11
C CYS A 162 -23.39 -6.23 -14.52
N ALA A 163 -23.34 -7.57 -14.62
CA ALA A 163 -23.37 -8.27 -15.90
C ALA A 163 -24.67 -8.01 -16.68
N LEU A 164 -25.83 -8.07 -16.00
CA LEU A 164 -27.13 -7.76 -16.62
C LEU A 164 -27.18 -6.32 -17.16
N GLN A 165 -26.57 -5.36 -16.45
CA GLN A 165 -26.48 -3.98 -16.93
C GLN A 165 -25.62 -3.87 -18.20
N LEU A 166 -24.47 -4.54 -18.25
CA LEU A 166 -23.62 -4.53 -19.44
C LEU A 166 -24.35 -5.11 -20.67
N ILE A 167 -25.07 -6.22 -20.48
CA ILE A 167 -25.89 -6.83 -21.53
C ILE A 167 -27.01 -5.86 -21.96
N ALA A 168 -27.68 -5.21 -21.01
CA ALA A 168 -28.74 -4.26 -21.31
C ALA A 168 -28.23 -3.05 -22.11
N VAL A 169 -27.05 -2.52 -21.78
CA VAL A 169 -26.40 -1.43 -22.54
C VAL A 169 -26.07 -1.89 -23.95
N ALA A 170 -25.49 -3.07 -24.12
CA ALA A 170 -25.18 -3.62 -25.44
C ALA A 170 -26.43 -3.80 -26.32
N LEU A 171 -27.52 -4.32 -25.74
CA LEU A 171 -28.81 -4.45 -26.42
C LEU A 171 -29.45 -3.10 -26.74
N GLY A 172 -29.32 -2.12 -25.84
CA GLY A 172 -29.79 -0.76 -26.07
C GLY A 172 -29.08 -0.11 -27.25
N ILE A 173 -27.74 -0.20 -27.31
CA ILE A 173 -26.95 0.29 -28.44
C ILE A 173 -27.33 -0.45 -29.74
N GLY A 174 -27.42 -1.78 -29.69
CA GLY A 174 -27.83 -2.60 -30.84
C GLY A 174 -29.23 -2.26 -31.37
N SER A 175 -30.18 -1.93 -30.47
CA SER A 175 -31.55 -1.59 -30.83
C SER A 175 -31.67 -0.28 -31.61
N VAL A 176 -30.75 0.66 -31.40
CA VAL A 176 -30.68 1.94 -32.14
C VAL A 176 -30.15 1.72 -33.56
N LEU A 177 -29.28 0.73 -33.75
CA LEU A 177 -28.66 0.41 -35.05
C LEU A 177 -29.58 -0.45 -35.95
N ILE A 178 -30.47 -1.25 -35.36
CA ILE A 178 -31.36 -2.17 -36.07
C ILE A 178 -32.77 -1.57 -36.16
N ARG A 179 -33.23 -1.24 -37.37
CA ARG A 179 -34.60 -0.71 -37.59
C ARG A 179 -35.65 -1.83 -37.63
N GLY A 180 -36.87 -1.51 -37.22
CA GLY A 180 -38.04 -2.40 -37.28
C GLY A 180 -38.30 -3.18 -35.99
N VAL A 181 -39.11 -4.24 -36.09
CA VAL A 181 -39.59 -5.04 -34.94
C VAL A 181 -38.43 -5.61 -34.11
N ALA A 182 -37.32 -6.00 -34.74
CA ALA A 182 -36.15 -6.51 -34.05
C ALA A 182 -35.48 -5.46 -33.14
N GLY A 183 -35.45 -4.19 -33.57
CA GLY A 183 -34.99 -3.08 -32.74
C GLY A 183 -35.90 -2.81 -31.55
N LEU A 184 -37.22 -2.81 -31.76
CA LEU A 184 -38.21 -2.65 -30.67
C LEU A 184 -38.11 -3.76 -29.61
N VAL A 185 -37.96 -5.01 -30.05
CA VAL A 185 -37.78 -6.17 -29.15
C VAL A 185 -36.46 -6.05 -28.37
N GLY A 186 -35.37 -5.67 -29.05
CA GLY A 186 -34.07 -5.42 -28.40
C GLY A 186 -34.13 -4.31 -27.35
N GLY A 187 -34.81 -3.21 -27.65
CA GLY A 187 -35.03 -2.10 -26.72
C GLY A 187 -35.88 -2.49 -25.50
N ALA A 188 -36.97 -3.23 -25.70
CA ALA A 188 -37.80 -3.73 -24.61
C ALA A 188 -37.04 -4.70 -23.70
N MET A 189 -36.23 -5.59 -24.28
CA MET A 189 -35.37 -6.50 -23.52
C MET A 189 -34.31 -5.75 -22.71
N ALA A 190 -33.72 -4.69 -23.27
CA ALA A 190 -32.78 -3.83 -22.55
C ALA A 190 -33.43 -3.20 -21.30
N VAL A 191 -34.66 -2.68 -21.41
CA VAL A 191 -35.38 -2.10 -20.26
C VAL A 191 -35.66 -3.15 -19.18
N LEU A 192 -36.09 -4.36 -19.56
CA LEU A 192 -36.33 -5.45 -18.61
C LEU A 192 -35.04 -5.88 -17.88
N LEU A 193 -33.93 -5.98 -18.61
CA LEU A 193 -32.63 -6.31 -18.04
C LEU A 193 -32.10 -5.19 -17.14
N MET A 194 -32.33 -3.92 -17.48
CA MET A 194 -32.03 -2.77 -16.61
C MET A 194 -32.82 -2.83 -15.30
N ALA A 195 -34.12 -3.15 -15.36
CA ALA A 195 -34.95 -3.32 -14.17
C ALA A 195 -34.45 -4.50 -13.31
N ALA A 196 -34.14 -5.64 -13.93
CA ALA A 196 -33.59 -6.81 -13.23
C ALA A 196 -32.23 -6.50 -12.58
N ALA A 197 -31.34 -5.79 -13.29
CA ALA A 197 -30.05 -5.33 -12.78
C ALA A 197 -30.22 -4.41 -11.56
N PHE A 198 -31.16 -3.46 -11.64
CA PHE A 198 -31.48 -2.53 -10.56
C PHE A 198 -31.95 -3.26 -9.30
N TRP A 199 -32.90 -4.20 -9.42
CA TRP A 199 -33.40 -4.98 -8.29
C TRP A 199 -32.32 -5.90 -7.70
N SER A 200 -31.53 -6.58 -8.55
CA SER A 200 -30.42 -7.45 -8.10
C SER A 200 -29.37 -6.67 -7.31
N ARG A 201 -29.01 -5.47 -7.78
CA ARG A 201 -28.07 -4.59 -7.06
C ARG A 201 -28.68 -4.04 -5.78
N ARG A 202 -29.94 -3.60 -5.79
CA ARG A 202 -30.61 -3.03 -4.61
C ARG A 202 -30.68 -4.04 -3.46
N LEU A 203 -31.06 -5.28 -3.76
CA LEU A 203 -31.11 -6.37 -2.77
C LEU A 203 -29.71 -6.74 -2.27
N GLY A 204 -28.72 -6.75 -3.15
CA GLY A 204 -27.32 -7.02 -2.78
C GLY A 204 -26.69 -5.93 -1.92
N ARG A 205 -26.98 -4.65 -2.20
CA ARG A 205 -26.30 -3.49 -1.60
C ARG A 205 -26.57 -3.32 -0.11
N THR A 206 -27.78 -3.63 0.35
CA THR A 206 -28.15 -3.61 1.78
C THR A 206 -27.42 -4.71 2.55
N GLY A 207 -26.30 -4.34 3.18
CA GLY A 207 -25.45 -5.23 3.98
C GLY A 207 -24.13 -5.60 3.31
N TYR A 208 -24.08 -5.66 1.97
CA TYR A 208 -22.82 -5.89 1.25
C TYR A 208 -21.82 -4.77 1.49
N ASP A 209 -22.24 -3.49 1.38
CA ASP A 209 -21.32 -2.35 1.53
C ASP A 209 -20.68 -2.28 2.94
N ALA A 210 -21.35 -2.78 3.98
CA ALA A 210 -20.81 -2.82 5.33
C ALA A 210 -19.80 -3.96 5.51
N LEU A 211 -20.15 -5.17 5.03
CA LEU A 211 -19.27 -6.33 5.06
C LEU A 211 -18.04 -6.13 4.16
N HIS A 212 -18.25 -5.61 2.95
CA HIS A 212 -17.19 -5.28 2.01
C HIS A 212 -16.21 -4.27 2.60
N ARG A 213 -16.69 -3.18 3.24
CA ARG A 213 -15.79 -2.21 3.89
C ARG A 213 -15.01 -2.81 5.05
N ARG A 214 -15.61 -3.68 5.86
CA ARG A 214 -14.89 -4.39 6.93
C ARG A 214 -13.81 -5.31 6.35
N TYR A 215 -14.17 -6.09 5.33
CA TYR A 215 -13.25 -6.96 4.62
C TYR A 215 -12.09 -6.18 3.99
N GLN A 216 -12.38 -5.08 3.28
CA GLN A 216 -11.35 -4.26 2.63
C GLN A 216 -10.39 -3.62 3.65
N ARG A 217 -10.90 -3.10 4.77
CA ARG A 217 -10.03 -2.61 5.85
C ARG A 217 -9.16 -3.71 6.44
N ALA A 218 -9.71 -4.91 6.59
CA ALA A 218 -8.95 -6.06 7.09
C ALA A 218 -7.89 -6.50 6.07
N LEU A 219 -8.20 -6.44 4.78
CA LEU A 219 -7.28 -6.73 3.69
C LEU A 219 -6.13 -5.73 3.63
N GLU A 220 -6.44 -4.44 3.66
CA GLU A 220 -5.46 -3.34 3.73
C GLU A 220 -4.52 -3.53 4.95
N ALA A 221 -5.07 -3.89 6.11
CA ALA A 221 -4.28 -4.15 7.31
C ALA A 221 -3.47 -5.46 7.24
N ALA A 222 -3.96 -6.47 6.52
CA ALA A 222 -3.35 -7.78 6.38
C ALA A 222 -2.23 -7.84 5.34
N HIS A 223 -2.18 -6.90 4.39
CA HIS A 223 -1.08 -6.84 3.42
C HIS A 223 0.26 -6.80 4.16
N PRO A 224 1.17 -7.75 3.93
CA PRO A 224 2.44 -7.74 4.64
C PRO A 224 3.31 -6.55 4.20
N PRO A 225 4.25 -6.11 5.06
CA PRO A 225 5.18 -5.06 4.67
C PRO A 225 6.07 -5.55 3.52
N THR A 226 6.32 -4.68 2.55
CA THR A 226 7.30 -4.90 1.49
C THR A 226 8.71 -4.69 2.02
N ILE A 227 8.87 -3.77 2.97
CA ILE A 227 10.15 -3.39 3.56
C ILE A 227 10.00 -3.39 5.08
N VAL A 228 10.96 -4.02 5.78
CA VAL A 228 11.10 -3.92 7.23
C VAL A 228 12.41 -3.21 7.55
N LEU A 229 12.35 -2.21 8.43
CA LEU A 229 13.50 -1.49 8.95
C LEU A 229 13.69 -1.81 10.43
N GLU A 230 14.78 -2.48 10.80
CA GLU A 230 15.24 -2.59 12.17
C GLU A 230 16.12 -1.39 12.51
N LEU A 231 15.73 -0.62 13.53
CA LEU A 231 16.46 0.54 14.00
C LEU A 231 17.03 0.27 15.40
N HIS A 232 18.35 0.23 15.51
CA HIS A 232 19.07 0.07 16.77
C HIS A 232 19.88 1.31 17.08
N ARG A 233 19.72 1.90 18.28
CA ARG A 233 20.54 3.05 18.66
C ARG A 233 22.00 2.68 18.71
N ALA A 234 22.83 3.63 18.32
CA ALA A 234 24.26 3.48 18.29
C ALA A 234 24.94 4.82 18.54
N GLU A 235 26.18 4.79 18.97
CA GLU A 235 27.02 5.97 19.01
C GLU A 235 27.41 6.38 17.59
N GLY A 236 27.08 7.63 17.22
CA GLY A 236 27.37 8.19 15.90
C GLY A 236 28.62 9.08 15.88
N PRO A 237 29.00 9.61 14.70
CA PRO A 237 28.32 9.44 13.41
C PRO A 237 28.58 8.07 12.76
N LEU A 238 27.61 7.58 11.99
CA LEU A 238 27.69 6.31 11.26
C LEU A 238 27.63 6.55 9.75
N PRO A 239 28.26 5.68 8.93
CA PRO A 239 28.18 5.81 7.48
C PRO A 239 26.75 5.57 7.00
N GLY A 240 26.16 6.56 6.34
CA GLY A 240 24.84 6.43 5.71
C GLY A 240 24.89 5.68 4.38
N GLY A 241 23.86 5.85 3.56
CA GLY A 241 23.77 5.25 2.24
C GLY A 241 22.32 5.14 1.76
N SER A 242 22.12 4.32 0.73
CA SER A 242 20.83 4.10 0.09
C SER A 242 20.62 2.61 -0.19
N VAL A 243 19.36 2.24 -0.41
CA VAL A 243 18.94 0.90 -0.80
C VAL A 243 18.26 0.97 -2.16
N ALA A 244 18.53 0.02 -3.05
CA ALA A 244 17.76 -0.21 -4.26
C ALA A 244 17.07 -1.56 -4.18
N LEU A 245 15.77 -1.63 -4.50
CA LEU A 245 15.05 -2.90 -4.53
C LEU A 245 15.49 -3.81 -5.70
N GLU A 246 16.19 -3.27 -6.70
CA GLU A 246 16.72 -4.03 -7.85
C GLU A 246 17.93 -4.90 -7.48
N ASP A 247 18.68 -4.56 -6.43
CA ASP A 247 19.86 -5.33 -6.01
C ASP A 247 19.49 -6.62 -5.26
N THR A 248 18.20 -6.94 -5.17
CA THR A 248 17.74 -8.19 -4.58
C THR A 248 17.99 -9.31 -5.58
N PRO A 249 18.79 -10.34 -5.25
CA PRO A 249 19.04 -11.44 -6.19
C PRO A 249 17.71 -12.05 -6.62
N GLU A 250 17.55 -12.27 -7.93
CA GLU A 250 16.41 -13.01 -8.48
C GLU A 250 16.26 -14.34 -7.70
N ALA A 251 15.07 -14.55 -7.15
CA ALA A 251 14.73 -15.73 -6.35
C ALA A 251 14.63 -16.99 -7.21
#